data_AF-A0A067C3K1-F1
#
_entry.id   AF-A0A067C3K1-F1
#
_cell.length_a   1.000
_cell.length_b   1.000
_cell.length_c   1.000
_cell.angle_alpha   90.00
_cell.angle_beta   90.00
_cell.angle_gamma   90.00
#
_symmetry.space_group_name_H-M   'P 1'
#
loop_
_entity.id
_entity.type
_entity.pdbx_description
1 polymer ?
#
loop_
_entity_poly.entity_id
_entity_poly.type
_entity_poly.pdbx_seq_one_letter_code
_entity_poly.pdbx_strand_id
1 'polypeptide(L)'
;MRFAAAIFLVALHAMAVAHVHVLTEKTFKKEVLDSPDYWLVEFYAPWCGHCKQLEPEWKKAAKTLKTTAKLGAVDCTSNEQLAQQFGIQGYPTIKEFGKNKNKPQDYRGGRTAREIVQYVKASPLAALGVSSSDAAVQVLQYKDVYSFLATAPPKTPSAILFGRNKRKKGEKAKPRWLNEVAQSFVSPDTKSILVQFGFVAGSEAKIVKHLGLDGTSACVRSLKQRAR
;
A
#
# COMPACT_ATOMS: atom_id res chain seq x y z
N MET A 1 -51.97 -2.03 -33.61
CA MET A 1 -50.89 -2.93 -33.13
C MET A 1 -49.91 -2.09 -32.33
N ARG A 2 -49.88 -2.23 -31.00
CA ARG A 2 -49.02 -1.43 -30.10
C ARG A 2 -47.72 -2.19 -29.87
N PHE A 3 -46.61 -1.68 -30.38
CA PHE A 3 -45.28 -2.24 -30.10
C PHE A 3 -44.77 -1.65 -28.78
N ALA A 4 -44.67 -2.49 -27.76
CA ALA A 4 -44.00 -2.15 -26.50
C ALA A 4 -42.49 -2.38 -26.67
N ALA A 5 -41.71 -1.31 -26.70
CA ALA A 5 -40.25 -1.39 -26.67
C ALA A 5 -39.81 -1.63 -25.21
N ALA A 6 -39.37 -2.85 -24.91
CA ALA A 6 -38.75 -3.18 -23.63
C ALA A 6 -37.33 -2.61 -23.61
N ILE A 7 -37.13 -1.53 -22.84
CA ILE A 7 -35.81 -0.98 -22.53
C ILE A 7 -35.13 -1.95 -21.55
N PHE A 8 -34.26 -2.81 -22.06
CA PHE A 8 -33.34 -3.59 -21.24
C PHE A 8 -32.29 -2.64 -20.67
N LEU A 9 -32.51 -2.16 -19.45
CA LEU A 9 -31.53 -1.46 -18.63
C LEU A 9 -30.45 -2.48 -18.24
N VAL A 10 -29.38 -2.56 -19.03
CA VAL A 10 -28.15 -3.26 -18.64
C VAL A 10 -27.53 -2.46 -17.50
N ALA A 11 -27.89 -2.81 -16.27
CA ALA A 11 -27.22 -2.32 -15.08
C ALA A 11 -25.78 -2.84 -15.12
N LEU A 12 -24.85 -1.99 -15.57
CA LEU A 12 -23.41 -2.18 -15.46
C LEU A 12 -23.03 -2.16 -13.98
N HIS A 13 -23.26 -3.28 -13.29
CA HIS A 13 -22.63 -3.54 -12.01
C HIS A 13 -21.15 -3.78 -12.29
N ALA A 14 -20.36 -2.72 -12.13
CA ALA A 14 -18.92 -2.86 -11.92
C ALA A 14 -18.72 -3.63 -10.61
N MET A 15 -18.77 -4.95 -10.69
CA MET A 15 -18.36 -5.83 -9.60
C MET A 15 -16.88 -5.54 -9.35
N ALA A 16 -16.59 -4.84 -8.27
CA ALA A 16 -15.23 -4.59 -7.81
C ALA A 16 -14.58 -5.94 -7.47
N VAL A 17 -13.92 -6.55 -8.47
CA VAL A 17 -13.22 -7.84 -8.34
C VAL A 17 -12.18 -7.70 -7.23
N ALA A 18 -12.23 -8.60 -6.26
CA ALA A 18 -11.17 -8.78 -5.28
C ALA A 18 -9.96 -9.37 -6.03
N HIS A 19 -8.91 -8.58 -6.24
CA HIS A 19 -7.78 -9.00 -7.08
C HIS A 19 -6.69 -9.63 -6.21
N VAL A 20 -6.79 -10.94 -5.98
CA VAL A 20 -5.63 -11.73 -5.55
C VAL A 20 -4.73 -11.88 -6.77
N HIS A 21 -3.46 -11.52 -6.63
CA HIS A 21 -2.49 -11.63 -7.71
C HIS A 21 -2.03 -13.07 -7.85
N VAL A 22 -2.26 -13.67 -9.01
CA VAL A 22 -1.68 -14.98 -9.33
C VAL A 22 -0.24 -14.76 -9.73
N LEU A 23 0.68 -15.29 -8.93
CA LEU A 23 2.11 -15.11 -9.09
C LEU A 23 2.74 -16.41 -9.60
N THR A 24 3.71 -16.27 -10.50
CA THR A 24 4.44 -17.39 -11.10
C THR A 24 5.94 -17.15 -11.00
N GLU A 25 6.76 -18.17 -11.25
CA GLU A 25 8.23 -18.04 -11.30
C GLU A 25 8.69 -16.85 -12.17
N LYS A 26 7.98 -16.61 -13.29
CA LYS A 26 8.30 -15.54 -14.24
C LYS A 26 7.92 -14.15 -13.74
N THR A 27 6.83 -14.03 -12.97
CA THR A 27 6.28 -12.73 -12.54
C THR A 27 6.70 -12.33 -11.13
N PHE A 28 7.04 -13.31 -10.28
CA PHE A 28 7.28 -13.09 -8.85
C PHE A 28 8.35 -12.06 -8.56
N LYS A 29 9.49 -12.13 -9.25
CA LYS A 29 10.58 -11.17 -9.06
C LYS A 29 10.10 -9.75 -9.33
N LYS A 30 9.52 -9.51 -10.51
CA LYS A 30 9.07 -8.18 -10.92
C LYS A 30 7.93 -7.65 -10.05
N GLU A 31 6.96 -8.50 -9.72
CA GLU A 31 5.74 -8.07 -9.02
C GLU A 31 5.92 -7.96 -7.50
N VAL A 32 6.78 -8.79 -6.91
CA VAL A 32 6.95 -8.86 -5.45
C VAL A 32 8.33 -8.37 -5.03
N LEU A 33 9.41 -8.93 -5.56
CA LEU A 33 10.77 -8.66 -5.07
C LEU A 33 11.31 -7.29 -5.46
N ASP A 34 11.03 -6.86 -6.69
CA ASP A 34 11.40 -5.53 -7.19
C ASP A 34 10.33 -4.49 -6.88
N SER A 35 9.24 -4.91 -6.26
CA SER A 35 8.09 -4.07 -6.00
C SER A 35 8.24 -3.27 -4.72
N PRO A 36 7.96 -1.97 -4.81
CA PRO A 36 6.78 -1.40 -4.21
C PRO A 36 6.31 -2.02 -2.91
N ASP A 37 5.36 -2.90 -3.09
CA ASP A 37 4.24 -2.90 -2.17
C ASP A 37 4.54 -3.76 -0.95
N TYR A 38 3.79 -3.57 0.11
CA TYR A 38 3.71 -4.60 1.13
C TYR A 38 2.96 -5.79 0.54
N TRP A 39 3.54 -6.98 0.63
CA TRP A 39 2.96 -8.19 0.06
C TRP A 39 2.76 -9.25 1.11
N LEU A 40 1.59 -9.86 1.10
CA LEU A 40 1.38 -11.20 1.66
C LEU A 40 1.20 -12.16 0.49
N VAL A 41 1.95 -13.26 0.49
CA VAL A 41 1.85 -14.28 -0.55
C VAL A 41 1.50 -15.61 0.09
N GLU A 42 0.40 -16.20 -0.36
CA GLU A 42 0.03 -17.57 -0.06
C GLU A 42 0.72 -18.53 -1.05
N PHE A 43 1.47 -19.49 -0.52
CA PHE A 43 2.00 -20.64 -1.23
C PHE A 43 1.07 -21.83 -0.98
N TYR A 44 0.43 -22.34 -2.03
CA TYR A 44 -0.64 -23.33 -1.94
C TYR A 44 -0.47 -24.48 -2.94
N ALA A 45 -1.29 -25.51 -2.77
CA ALA A 45 -1.50 -26.57 -3.77
C ALA A 45 -3.01 -26.74 -4.03
N PRO A 46 -3.45 -26.97 -5.28
CA PRO A 46 -4.87 -26.93 -5.67
C PRO A 46 -5.70 -28.07 -5.05
N TRP A 47 -5.05 -29.17 -4.66
CA TRP A 47 -5.69 -30.31 -4.01
C TRP A 47 -5.76 -30.17 -2.48
N CYS A 48 -5.09 -29.18 -1.88
CA CYS A 48 -5.03 -29.02 -0.43
C CYS A 48 -6.36 -28.51 0.15
N GLY A 49 -6.97 -29.30 1.04
CA GLY A 49 -8.23 -28.93 1.71
C GLY A 49 -8.14 -27.64 2.53
N HIS A 50 -7.04 -27.43 3.27
CA HIS A 50 -6.83 -26.22 4.07
C HIS A 50 -6.64 -24.96 3.20
N CYS A 51 -6.04 -25.08 2.01
CA CYS A 51 -5.94 -23.98 1.05
C CYS A 51 -7.32 -23.58 0.53
N LYS A 52 -8.16 -24.55 0.16
CA LYS A 52 -9.54 -24.29 -0.28
C LYS A 52 -10.37 -23.59 0.78
N GLN A 53 -10.15 -23.89 2.06
CA GLN A 53 -10.80 -23.19 3.18
C GLN A 53 -10.30 -21.75 3.36
N LEU A 54 -9.02 -21.50 3.11
CA LEU A 54 -8.41 -20.17 3.22
C LEU A 54 -8.80 -19.24 2.06
N GLU A 55 -8.91 -19.78 0.83
CA GLU A 55 -9.19 -19.01 -0.38
C GLU A 55 -10.32 -17.96 -0.26
N PRO A 56 -11.53 -18.28 0.26
CA PRO A 56 -12.59 -17.27 0.42
C PRO A 56 -12.21 -16.15 1.39
N GLU A 57 -11.52 -16.46 2.48
CA GLU A 57 -11.05 -15.47 3.45
C GLU A 57 -9.90 -14.64 2.89
N TRP A 58 -9.01 -15.25 2.11
CA TRP A 58 -7.91 -14.59 1.41
C TRP A 58 -8.44 -13.55 0.41
N LYS A 59 -9.43 -13.93 -0.41
CA LYS A 59 -10.10 -13.00 -1.35
C LYS A 59 -10.80 -11.86 -0.63
N LYS A 60 -11.48 -12.13 0.49
CA LYS A 60 -12.11 -11.07 1.31
C LYS A 60 -11.06 -10.11 1.87
N ALA A 61 -9.97 -10.62 2.43
CA ALA A 61 -8.88 -9.79 2.93
C ALA A 61 -8.24 -8.94 1.82
N ALA A 62 -7.99 -9.54 0.64
CA ALA A 62 -7.43 -8.83 -0.51
C ALA A 62 -8.32 -7.67 -0.96
N LYS A 63 -9.64 -7.83 -0.88
CA LYS A 63 -10.61 -6.76 -1.18
C LYS A 63 -10.49 -5.60 -0.19
N THR A 64 -10.32 -5.90 1.10
CA THR A 64 -10.21 -4.89 2.15
C THR A 64 -8.85 -4.18 2.16
N LEU A 65 -7.79 -4.87 1.76
CA LEU A 65 -6.41 -4.38 1.85
C LEU A 65 -5.90 -3.69 0.58
N LYS A 66 -6.70 -3.57 -0.48
CA LYS A 66 -6.27 -3.07 -1.82
C LYS A 66 -5.32 -1.85 -1.81
N THR A 67 -5.49 -0.92 -0.86
CA THR A 67 -4.69 0.31 -0.76
C THR A 67 -3.56 0.23 0.28
N THR A 68 -3.54 -0.81 1.11
CA THR A 68 -2.63 -1.00 2.24
C THR A 68 -1.58 -2.08 1.96
N ALA A 69 -1.98 -3.15 1.27
CA ALA A 69 -1.15 -4.31 0.97
C ALA A 69 -1.70 -5.05 -0.25
N LYS A 70 -0.81 -5.73 -0.98
CA LYS A 70 -1.19 -6.67 -2.04
C LYS A 70 -1.17 -8.10 -1.51
N LEU A 71 -2.17 -8.86 -1.90
CA LEU A 71 -2.25 -10.29 -1.61
C LEU A 71 -1.99 -11.07 -2.90
N GLY A 72 -1.03 -11.97 -2.84
CA GLY A 72 -0.66 -12.88 -3.93
C GLY A 72 -0.95 -14.34 -3.57
N ALA A 73 -1.02 -15.18 -4.59
CA ALA A 73 -1.12 -16.62 -4.47
C ALA A 73 -0.18 -17.29 -5.50
N VAL A 74 0.57 -18.29 -5.06
CA VAL A 74 1.49 -19.09 -5.87
C VAL A 74 1.08 -20.56 -5.76
N ASP A 75 0.70 -21.15 -6.89
CA ASP A 75 0.52 -22.61 -6.98
C ASP A 75 1.90 -23.27 -7.04
N CYS A 76 2.29 -23.91 -5.94
CA CYS A 76 3.60 -24.55 -5.81
C CYS A 76 3.73 -25.84 -6.63
N THR A 77 2.62 -26.42 -7.10
CA THR A 77 2.66 -27.60 -7.99
C THR A 77 3.07 -27.25 -9.41
N SER A 78 2.92 -25.98 -9.80
CA SER A 78 3.35 -25.47 -11.10
C SER A 78 4.55 -24.51 -11.01
N ASN A 79 5.02 -24.23 -9.79
CA ASN A 79 6.09 -23.26 -9.50
C ASN A 79 7.02 -23.80 -8.40
N GLU A 80 7.54 -25.00 -8.61
CA GLU A 80 8.34 -25.74 -7.62
C GLU A 80 9.63 -25.00 -7.24
N GLN A 81 10.25 -24.24 -8.16
CA GLN A 81 11.49 -23.52 -7.86
C GLN A 81 11.24 -22.40 -6.85
N LEU A 82 10.11 -21.69 -6.97
CA LEU A 82 9.71 -20.69 -5.97
C LEU A 82 9.45 -21.34 -4.61
N ALA A 83 8.77 -22.50 -4.60
CA ALA A 83 8.50 -23.23 -3.37
C ALA A 83 9.82 -23.64 -2.67
N GLN A 84 10.78 -24.16 -3.41
CA GLN A 84 12.11 -24.51 -2.89
C GLN A 84 12.90 -23.27 -2.44
N GLN A 85 12.94 -22.22 -3.25
CA GLN A 85 13.64 -20.97 -2.93
C GLN A 85 13.17 -20.37 -1.60
N PHE A 86 11.88 -20.45 -1.32
CA PHE A 86 11.29 -19.93 -0.10
C PHE A 86 11.13 -20.99 1.01
N GLY A 87 11.64 -22.20 0.81
CA GLY A 87 11.64 -23.27 1.82
C GLY A 87 10.23 -23.70 2.22
N ILE A 88 9.29 -23.79 1.28
CA ILE A 88 7.91 -24.18 1.55
C ILE A 88 7.84 -25.69 1.76
N GLN A 89 7.54 -26.11 2.99
CA GLN A 89 7.47 -27.52 3.39
C GLN A 89 6.04 -28.04 3.55
N GLY A 90 5.03 -27.18 3.49
CA GLY A 90 3.63 -27.54 3.68
C GLY A 90 2.68 -26.43 3.26
N TYR A 91 1.41 -26.80 3.08
CA TYR A 91 0.39 -25.90 2.52
C TYR A 91 -0.82 -25.73 3.46
N PRO A 92 -1.44 -24.54 3.50
CA PRO A 92 -0.90 -23.27 2.97
C PRO A 92 0.22 -22.74 3.86
N THR A 93 1.26 -22.19 3.23
CA THR A 93 2.27 -21.35 3.89
C THR A 93 2.13 -19.92 3.40
N ILE A 94 2.02 -18.96 4.30
CA ILE A 94 1.91 -17.55 3.94
C ILE A 94 3.22 -16.86 4.34
N LYS A 95 3.78 -16.07 3.43
CA LYS A 95 4.95 -15.24 3.71
C LYS A 95 4.65 -13.76 3.54
N GLU A 96 5.20 -12.98 4.45
CA GLU A 96 5.22 -11.53 4.45
C GLU A 96 6.48 -11.01 3.77
N PHE A 97 6.28 -10.17 2.75
CA PHE A 97 7.31 -9.49 2.00
C PHE A 97 7.21 -7.99 2.30
N GLY A 98 7.84 -7.58 3.40
CA GLY A 98 7.95 -6.19 3.84
C GLY A 98 9.05 -5.41 3.11
N LYS A 99 9.71 -4.47 3.79
CA LYS A 99 10.71 -3.56 3.18
C LYS A 99 11.90 -4.32 2.58
N ASN A 100 12.41 -5.30 3.31
CA ASN A 100 13.48 -6.16 2.82
C ASN A 100 12.88 -7.42 2.20
N LYS A 101 12.66 -7.37 0.88
CA LYS A 101 12.10 -8.48 0.10
C LYS A 101 12.97 -9.74 0.12
N ASN A 102 14.27 -9.61 0.43
CA ASN A 102 15.21 -10.72 0.51
C ASN A 102 15.16 -11.46 1.85
N LYS A 103 14.41 -10.95 2.85
CA LYS A 103 14.23 -11.60 4.15
C LYS A 103 12.74 -11.70 4.51
N PRO A 104 11.94 -12.44 3.70
CA PRO A 104 10.52 -12.60 3.98
C PRO A 104 10.32 -13.31 5.32
N GLN A 105 9.28 -12.88 6.03
CA GLN A 105 8.89 -13.48 7.32
C GLN A 105 7.73 -14.44 7.12
N ASP A 106 7.63 -15.42 8.00
CA ASP A 106 6.47 -16.31 8.00
C ASP A 106 5.29 -15.64 8.69
N TYR A 107 4.15 -15.61 8.00
CA TYR A 107 2.90 -15.21 8.60
C TYR A 107 2.37 -16.34 9.47
N ARG A 108 2.20 -16.05 10.77
CA ARG A 108 1.68 -16.99 11.78
C ARG A 108 0.37 -16.52 12.41
N GLY A 109 -0.28 -15.51 11.82
CA GLY A 109 -1.56 -15.00 12.29
C GLY A 109 -2.74 -15.91 11.94
N GLY A 110 -3.93 -15.52 12.40
CA GLY A 110 -5.17 -16.23 12.13
C GLY A 110 -5.60 -16.18 10.66
N ARG A 111 -6.31 -17.20 10.20
CA ARG A 111 -6.61 -17.41 8.77
C ARG A 111 -7.96 -16.84 8.33
N THR A 112 -8.64 -16.10 9.20
CA THR A 112 -9.85 -15.37 8.82
C THR A 112 -9.50 -14.03 8.17
N ALA A 113 -10.37 -13.52 7.30
CA ALA A 113 -10.15 -12.25 6.62
C ALA A 113 -9.95 -11.10 7.61
N ARG A 114 -10.69 -11.12 8.72
CA ARG A 114 -10.58 -10.12 9.79
C ARG A 114 -9.18 -10.13 10.42
N GLU A 115 -8.65 -11.30 10.75
CA GLU A 115 -7.34 -11.44 11.40
C GLU A 115 -6.20 -11.08 10.44
N ILE A 116 -6.30 -11.49 9.17
CA ILE A 116 -5.33 -11.09 8.13
C ILE A 116 -5.31 -9.57 7.98
N VAL A 117 -6.49 -8.94 7.89
CA VAL A 117 -6.60 -7.48 7.80
C VAL A 117 -6.05 -6.80 9.05
N GLN A 118 -6.36 -7.32 10.24
CA GLN A 118 -5.85 -6.77 11.50
C GLN A 118 -4.34 -6.90 11.59
N TYR A 119 -3.77 -8.04 11.21
CA TYR A 119 -2.32 -8.23 11.19
C TYR A 119 -1.63 -7.23 10.27
N VAL A 120 -2.13 -7.07 9.04
CA VAL A 120 -1.57 -6.11 8.08
C VAL A 120 -1.70 -4.69 8.62
N LYS A 121 -2.86 -4.30 9.16
CA LYS A 121 -3.04 -2.97 9.74
C LYS A 121 -2.23 -2.72 11.02
N ALA A 122 -1.95 -3.77 11.79
CA ALA A 122 -1.13 -3.68 13.01
C ALA A 122 0.37 -3.67 12.69
N SER A 123 0.78 -4.20 11.53
CA SER A 123 2.15 -4.08 11.05
C SER A 123 2.47 -2.60 10.83
N PRO A 124 3.48 -2.02 11.52
CA PRO A 124 3.88 -0.63 11.34
C PRO A 124 4.20 -0.29 9.87
N LEU A 125 4.55 -1.30 9.08
CA LEU A 125 4.89 -1.15 7.67
C LEU A 125 3.66 -1.01 6.76
N ALA A 126 2.57 -1.69 7.07
CA ALA A 126 1.33 -1.61 6.30
C ALA A 126 0.38 -0.53 6.82
N ALA A 127 0.42 -0.19 8.12
CA ALA A 127 -0.32 0.94 8.72
C ALA A 127 -0.05 2.30 8.01
N LEU A 128 1.07 2.41 7.29
CA LEU A 128 1.48 3.62 6.58
C LEU A 128 1.02 3.70 5.12
N GLY A 129 0.45 2.62 4.57
CA GLY A 129 0.01 2.58 3.17
C GLY A 129 1.14 2.84 2.15
N VAL A 130 2.38 2.48 2.47
CA VAL A 130 3.56 2.79 1.64
C VAL A 130 3.93 1.61 0.74
N SER A 131 3.71 1.80 -0.56
CA SER A 131 4.51 1.24 -1.65
C SER A 131 5.97 1.75 -1.53
N SER A 132 6.88 0.87 -1.13
CA SER A 132 8.36 0.95 -0.98
C SER A 132 9.16 1.64 -2.10
N SER A 133 9.19 2.96 -2.13
CA SER A 133 10.41 3.57 -2.63
C SER A 133 10.67 4.80 -1.80
N ASP A 134 11.44 4.60 -0.73
CA ASP A 134 11.88 5.64 0.21
C ASP A 134 10.79 6.57 0.75
N ALA A 135 10.21 6.32 1.93
CA ALA A 135 9.48 7.37 2.63
C ALA A 135 8.91 7.02 4.01
N ALA A 136 9.29 7.79 5.02
CA ALA A 136 8.33 8.29 6.00
C ALA A 136 7.54 9.52 5.44
N VAL A 137 7.65 9.79 4.12
CA VAL A 137 7.08 10.94 3.40
C VAL A 137 6.29 10.53 2.14
N GLN A 138 4.96 10.57 2.20
CA GLN A 138 4.12 10.26 1.04
C GLN A 138 4.19 11.39 -0.02
N VAL A 139 4.40 11.06 -1.30
CA VAL A 139 4.25 12.06 -2.38
C VAL A 139 2.76 12.16 -2.72
N LEU A 140 2.17 13.33 -2.52
CA LEU A 140 0.74 13.58 -2.64
C LEU A 140 0.44 14.46 -3.86
N GLN A 141 -0.74 14.33 -4.44
CA GLN A 141 -1.31 15.37 -5.30
C GLN A 141 -2.16 16.32 -4.45
N TYR A 142 -2.41 17.54 -4.93
CA TYR A 142 -3.21 18.53 -4.20
C TYR A 142 -4.58 18.00 -3.76
N LYS A 143 -5.24 17.21 -4.62
CA LYS A 143 -6.56 16.61 -4.34
C LYS A 143 -6.53 15.59 -3.18
N ASP A 144 -5.37 14.98 -2.92
CA ASP A 144 -5.20 13.91 -1.94
C ASP A 144 -4.72 14.46 -0.58
N VAL A 145 -4.41 15.75 -0.49
CA VAL A 145 -3.97 16.43 0.73
C VAL A 145 -5.00 16.29 1.86
N TYR A 146 -6.28 16.49 1.54
CA TYR A 146 -7.34 16.37 2.55
C TYR A 146 -7.49 14.93 3.05
N SER A 147 -7.51 13.97 2.12
CA SER A 147 -7.59 12.55 2.45
C SER A 147 -6.40 12.08 3.29
N PHE A 148 -5.20 12.56 3.01
CA PHE A 148 -4.00 12.30 3.80
C PHE A 148 -4.15 12.77 5.25
N LEU A 149 -4.66 13.99 5.45
CA LEU A 149 -4.89 14.54 6.79
C LEU A 149 -6.04 13.83 7.52
N ALA A 150 -7.07 13.40 6.79
CA ALA A 150 -8.23 12.70 7.35
C ALA A 150 -7.95 11.23 7.70
N THR A 151 -6.97 10.61 7.03
CA THR A 151 -6.58 9.20 7.23
C THR A 151 -5.43 9.06 8.22
N ALA A 152 -4.90 10.17 8.76
CA ALA A 152 -3.82 10.15 9.73
C ALA A 152 -4.25 9.39 11.01
N PRO A 153 -3.42 8.50 11.57
CA PRO A 153 -3.76 7.77 12.79
C PRO A 153 -4.06 8.74 13.95
N PRO A 154 -5.02 8.40 14.83
CA PRO A 154 -5.30 9.22 16.00
C PRO A 154 -4.03 9.38 16.83
N LYS A 155 -3.72 10.62 17.23
CA LYS A 155 -2.52 11.05 17.99
C LYS A 155 -1.22 11.18 17.19
N THR A 156 -1.20 10.95 15.87
CA THR A 156 0.02 11.20 15.06
C THR A 156 -0.10 12.55 14.33
N PRO A 157 0.73 13.55 14.64
CA PRO A 157 0.76 14.79 13.87
C PRO A 157 1.16 14.54 12.41
N SER A 158 0.56 15.30 11.50
CA SER A 158 0.86 15.26 10.07
C SER A 158 1.56 16.54 9.63
N ALA A 159 2.62 16.42 8.84
CA ALA A 159 3.37 17.52 8.26
C ALA A 159 3.36 17.41 6.73
N ILE A 160 2.86 18.44 6.04
CA ILE A 160 2.86 18.48 4.58
C ILE A 160 3.85 19.54 4.12
N LEU A 161 4.79 19.14 3.28
CA LEU A 161 5.79 20.01 2.66
C LEU A 161 5.41 20.28 1.22
N PHE A 162 5.44 21.55 0.85
CA PHE A 162 5.25 21.98 -0.53
C PHE A 162 6.58 22.47 -1.08
N GLY A 163 7.01 21.99 -2.25
CA GLY A 163 8.29 22.42 -2.81
C GLY A 163 8.59 21.89 -4.21
N ARG A 164 9.62 22.44 -4.86
CA ARG A 164 10.12 21.97 -6.16
C ARG A 164 11.41 21.19 -5.99
N ASN A 165 11.57 20.09 -6.73
CA ASN A 165 12.84 19.40 -6.84
C ASN A 165 13.65 19.98 -8.01
N LYS A 166 14.73 20.70 -7.69
CA LYS A 166 15.54 21.43 -8.69
C LYS A 166 16.33 20.52 -9.63
N ARG A 167 16.45 19.21 -9.35
CA ARG A 167 17.37 18.32 -10.09
C ARG A 167 16.87 17.85 -11.46
N LYS A 168 15.56 17.90 -11.76
CA LYS A 168 15.03 17.59 -13.10
C LYS A 168 13.75 18.38 -13.40
N LYS A 169 13.71 19.04 -14.55
CA LYS A 169 12.54 19.77 -15.07
C LYS A 169 11.39 18.79 -15.30
N GLY A 170 10.34 18.87 -14.47
CA GLY A 170 9.11 18.08 -14.62
C GLY A 170 8.97 16.84 -13.72
N GLU A 171 9.94 16.55 -12.85
CA GLU A 171 9.87 15.36 -12.00
C GLU A 171 9.09 15.64 -10.71
N LYS A 172 7.97 14.93 -10.51
CA LYS A 172 7.12 14.96 -9.30
C LYS A 172 7.79 14.30 -8.08
N ALA A 173 9.12 14.24 -8.04
CA ALA A 173 9.88 13.53 -7.02
C ALA A 173 10.16 14.43 -5.82
N LYS A 174 9.98 13.91 -4.60
CA LYS A 174 10.40 14.57 -3.37
C LYS A 174 11.93 14.68 -3.25
N PRO A 175 12.45 15.69 -2.53
CA PRO A 175 13.89 15.82 -2.36
C PRO A 175 14.45 14.72 -1.45
N ARG A 176 15.71 14.32 -1.68
CA ARG A 176 16.36 13.21 -0.93
C ARG A 176 16.46 13.49 0.57
N TRP A 177 16.81 14.72 0.97
CA TRP A 177 16.94 15.14 2.37
C TRP A 177 15.66 14.89 3.19
N LEU A 178 14.51 14.89 2.53
CA LEU A 178 13.23 14.74 3.22
C LEU A 178 13.05 13.33 3.79
N ASN A 179 13.76 12.33 3.25
CA ASN A 179 13.83 11.01 3.88
C ASN A 179 14.55 11.03 5.22
N GLU A 180 15.68 11.73 5.30
CA GLU A 180 16.48 11.82 6.51
C GLU A 180 15.70 12.55 7.61
N VAL A 181 15.05 13.66 7.26
CA VAL A 181 14.16 14.37 8.18
C VAL A 181 13.04 13.46 8.66
N ALA A 182 12.36 12.75 7.76
CA ALA A 182 11.26 11.90 8.20
C ALA A 182 11.72 10.68 9.02
N GLN A 183 12.95 10.21 8.81
CA GLN A 183 13.57 9.18 9.64
C GLN A 183 13.88 9.68 11.06
N SER A 184 14.20 10.96 11.25
CA SER A 184 14.42 11.51 12.60
C SER A 184 13.14 11.59 13.45
N PHE A 185 11.97 11.43 12.83
CA PHE A 185 10.67 11.33 13.51
C PHE A 185 10.15 9.90 13.57
N VAL A 186 11.05 8.92 13.50
CA VAL A 186 10.79 7.52 13.84
C VAL A 186 11.43 7.25 15.19
N SER A 187 10.66 6.77 16.17
CA SER A 187 11.17 6.39 17.48
C SER A 187 12.25 5.31 17.31
N PRO A 188 13.47 5.48 17.86
CA PRO A 188 14.55 4.52 17.71
C PRO A 188 14.21 3.17 18.38
N ASP A 189 13.49 3.21 19.51
CA ASP A 189 13.23 2.04 20.35
C ASP A 189 12.07 1.19 19.80
N THR A 190 10.99 1.86 19.40
CA THR A 190 9.74 1.18 18.98
C THR A 190 9.56 1.13 17.48
N LYS A 191 10.39 1.87 16.72
CA LYS A 191 10.21 2.12 15.28
C LYS A 191 8.85 2.73 14.93
N SER A 192 8.14 3.27 15.92
CA SER A 192 6.87 3.94 15.74
C SER A 192 7.08 5.30 15.09
N ILE A 193 6.21 5.67 14.16
CA ILE A 193 6.26 6.98 13.52
C ILE A 193 5.63 8.02 14.43
N LEU A 194 6.42 9.03 14.76
CA LEU A 194 6.02 10.16 15.59
C LEU A 194 5.34 11.25 14.77
N VAL A 195 5.71 11.38 13.49
CA VAL A 195 5.14 12.37 12.56
C VAL A 195 4.99 11.74 11.18
N GLN A 196 3.80 11.83 10.61
CA GLN A 196 3.54 11.44 9.24
C GLN A 196 3.88 12.60 8.29
N PHE A 197 4.73 12.38 7.29
CA PHE A 197 5.07 13.41 6.32
C PHE A 197 4.39 13.19 4.98
N GLY A 198 4.00 14.30 4.35
CA GLY A 198 3.52 14.38 2.98
C GLY A 198 4.36 15.39 2.21
N PHE A 199 4.60 15.14 0.93
CA PHE A 199 5.26 16.07 0.02
C PHE A 199 4.37 16.32 -1.19
N VAL A 200 4.11 17.59 -1.48
CA VAL A 200 3.36 17.99 -2.67
C VAL A 200 4.25 18.84 -3.55
N ALA A 201 4.42 18.45 -4.80
CA ALA A 201 5.26 19.16 -5.74
C ALA A 201 4.67 20.55 -6.06
N GLY A 202 5.48 21.60 -5.90
CA GLY A 202 5.13 23.00 -6.18
C GLY A 202 5.04 23.34 -7.68
N SER A 203 5.08 22.35 -8.57
CA SER A 203 4.71 22.52 -9.98
C SER A 203 3.20 22.57 -10.20
N GLU A 204 2.39 22.23 -9.19
CA GLU A 204 0.93 22.24 -9.27
C GLU A 204 0.38 23.68 -9.20
N ALA A 205 -0.23 24.16 -10.29
CA ALA A 205 -0.73 25.54 -10.42
C ALA A 205 -1.72 25.95 -9.31
N LYS A 206 -2.54 24.99 -8.83
CA LYS A 206 -3.48 25.22 -7.73
C LYS A 206 -2.78 25.55 -6.41
N ILE A 207 -1.61 24.96 -6.16
CA ILE A 207 -0.85 25.15 -4.92
C ILE A 207 -0.13 26.48 -4.95
N VAL A 208 0.50 26.80 -6.08
CA VAL A 208 1.16 28.10 -6.29
C VAL A 208 0.16 29.23 -6.05
N LYS A 209 -1.07 29.10 -6.55
CA LYS A 209 -2.13 30.10 -6.37
C LYS A 209 -2.68 30.14 -4.94
N HIS A 210 -2.91 29.00 -4.31
CA HIS A 210 -3.60 28.94 -3.01
C HIS A 210 -2.68 29.14 -1.80
N LEU A 211 -1.39 28.82 -1.95
CA LEU A 211 -0.36 28.96 -0.89
C LEU A 211 0.66 30.06 -1.17
N GLY A 212 0.54 30.78 -2.30
CA GLY A 212 1.45 31.89 -2.63
C GLY A 212 2.91 31.46 -2.78
N LEU A 213 3.17 30.30 -3.38
CA LEU A 213 4.54 29.78 -3.56
C LEU A 213 5.19 30.39 -4.81
N ASP A 214 5.53 31.67 -4.76
CA ASP A 214 6.27 32.40 -5.79
C ASP A 214 7.78 32.16 -5.68
N GLY A 215 8.21 30.99 -6.17
CA GLY A 215 9.57 30.81 -6.69
C GLY A 215 10.71 30.56 -5.69
N THR A 216 10.58 30.91 -4.41
CA THR A 216 11.68 30.75 -3.41
C THR A 216 11.27 30.12 -2.08
N SER A 217 9.98 29.95 -1.81
CA SER A 217 9.48 29.62 -0.47
C SER A 217 9.12 28.14 -0.32
N ALA A 218 9.66 27.48 0.71
CA ALA A 218 9.11 26.23 1.25
C ALA A 218 8.16 26.59 2.41
N CYS A 219 6.87 26.26 2.29
CA CYS A 219 5.89 26.50 3.35
C CYS A 219 5.73 25.22 4.19
N VAL A 220 5.99 25.30 5.49
CA VAL A 220 5.67 24.26 6.48
C VAL A 220 4.42 24.73 7.23
N ARG A 221 3.29 24.06 7.03
CA ARG A 221 2.06 24.35 7.77
C ARG A 221 1.74 23.20 8.71
N SER A 222 1.86 23.44 10.01
CA SER A 222 1.36 22.52 11.04
C SER A 222 -0.14 22.71 11.16
N LEU A 223 -0.91 21.72 10.69
CA LEU A 223 -2.37 21.70 10.91
C LEU A 223 -2.64 20.90 12.18
N LYS A 224 -2.66 21.60 13.33
CA LYS A 224 -3.29 21.06 14.53
C LYS A 224 -4.79 20.99 14.23
N GLN A 225 -5.33 19.79 13.99
CA GLN A 225 -6.78 19.60 14.04
C GLN A 225 -7.21 19.94 15.47
N ARG A 226 -7.82 21.11 15.66
CA ARG A 226 -8.63 21.37 16.84
C ARG A 226 -9.82 20.43 16.73
N ALA A 227 -9.86 19.41 17.57
CA ALA A 227 -11.09 18.69 17.85
C ALA A 227 -12.14 19.74 18.23
N ARG A 228 -13.23 19.80 17.47
CA ARG A 228 -14.48 20.40 17.92
C ARG A 228 -15.31 19.29 18.53
#